data_AF-A0A9W8ZXU7-F1
#
_entry.id   AF-A0A9W8ZXU7-F1
#
_cell.length_a   1.000
_cell.length_b   1.000
_cell.length_c   1.000
_cell.angle_alpha   90.00
_cell.angle_beta   90.00
_cell.angle_gamma   90.00
#
_symmetry.space_group_name_H-M   'P 1'
#
loop_
_entity.id
_entity.type
_entity.pdbx_description
1 polymer ?
#
loop_
_entity_poly.entity_id
_entity_poly.type
_entity_poly.pdbx_seq_one_letter_code
_entity_poly.pdbx_strand_id
1 'polypeptide(L)' 'FWDDQLTSEETDLICGTYEVATGICIQQTATRSWWPRPNSWKTCGLNCGYWSKDAENWF' A
#
# COMPACT_ATOMS: atom_id res chain seq x y z
N PHE A 1 -8.82 -5.94 -24.20
CA PHE A 1 -8.63 -6.17 -22.76
C PHE A 1 -7.35 -5.45 -22.42
N TRP A 2 -7.45 -4.27 -21.82
CA TRP A 2 -6.29 -3.43 -21.53
C TRP A 2 -5.66 -3.88 -20.21
N ASP A 3 -4.34 -3.98 -20.20
CA ASP A 3 -3.49 -4.39 -19.07
C ASP A 3 -3.29 -3.21 -18.10
N ASP A 4 -4.39 -2.55 -17.72
CA ASP A 4 -4.36 -1.35 -16.88
C ASP A 4 -4.41 -1.69 -15.38
N GLN A 5 -4.28 -2.97 -15.03
CA GLN A 5 -4.38 -3.44 -13.65
C GLN A 5 -3.06 -4.08 -13.23
N LEU A 6 -2.34 -3.39 -12.35
CA LEU A 6 -1.20 -3.96 -11.64
C LEU A 6 -1.63 -5.24 -10.92
N THR A 7 -0.85 -6.31 -11.10
CA THR A 7 -1.01 -7.50 -10.29
C THR A 7 -0.62 -7.21 -8.84
N SER A 8 -1.04 -8.07 -7.92
CA SER A 8 -0.69 -7.95 -6.51
C SER A 8 0.83 -7.95 -6.30
N GLU A 9 1.55 -8.77 -7.07
CA GLU A 9 3.02 -8.88 -6.98
C GLU A 9 3.72 -7.62 -7.47
N GLU A 10 3.28 -7.03 -8.59
CA GLU A 10 3.85 -5.78 -9.09
C GLU A 10 3.54 -4.62 -8.13
N THR A 11 2.35 -4.60 -7.56
CA THR A 11 1.97 -3.62 -6.53
C THR A 11 2.88 -3.74 -5.31
N ASP A 12 3.15 -4.97 -4.87
CA ASP A 12 4.02 -5.22 -3.72
C ASP A 12 5.48 -4.86 -4.01
N LEU A 13 5.95 -5.11 -5.23
CA LEU A 13 7.27 -4.69 -5.68
C LEU A 13 7.42 -3.16 -5.71
N ILE A 14 6.47 -2.45 -6.34
CA ILE A 14 6.50 -0.99 -6.46
C ILE A 14 6.34 -0.33 -5.08
N CYS A 15 5.46 -0.86 -4.23
CA CYS A 15 5.23 -0.30 -2.90
C CYS A 15 6.32 -0.68 -1.88
N GLY A 16 7.27 -1.54 -2.26
CA GLY A 16 8.32 -2.02 -1.36
C GLY A 16 7.72 -2.77 -0.16
N THR A 17 6.79 -3.67 -0.43
CA THR A 17 6.12 -4.48 0.59
C THR A 17 7.07 -5.55 1.14
N TYR A 18 7.10 -5.70 2.46
CA TYR A 18 7.83 -6.76 3.16
C TYR A 18 7.03 -7.26 4.36
N GLU A 19 7.33 -8.47 4.80
CA GLU A 19 6.69 -9.10 5.94
C GLU A 19 7.57 -8.99 7.19
N VAL A 20 6.96 -8.67 8.32
CA VAL A 20 7.64 -8.58 9.62
C VAL A 20 6.96 -9.56 10.58
N ALA A 21 7.74 -10.41 11.25
CA ALA A 21 7.22 -11.27 12.30
C ALA A 21 6.72 -10.43 13.48
N THR A 22 5.49 -10.66 13.94
CA THR A 22 4.91 -9.89 15.06
C THR A 22 5.23 -10.47 16.43
N GLY A 23 5.97 -11.59 16.48
CA GLY A 23 6.57 -12.15 17.70
C GLY A 23 5.61 -12.90 18.63
N ILE A 24 4.30 -12.94 18.33
CA ILE A 24 3.29 -13.57 19.20
C ILE A 24 3.07 -15.04 18.83
N CYS A 25 3.28 -15.41 17.57
CA CYS A 25 3.19 -16.79 17.09
C CYS A 25 4.11 -17.00 15.89
N ILE A 26 4.61 -18.23 15.67
CA ILE A 26 5.56 -18.57 14.59
C ILE A 26 5.01 -18.21 13.19
N GLN A 27 3.69 -18.10 13.07
CA GLN A 27 2.97 -17.86 11.80
C GLN A 27 2.38 -16.44 11.69
N GLN A 28 2.58 -15.57 12.67
CA GLN A 28 1.95 -14.25 12.66
C GLN A 28 2.90 -13.22 12.06
N THR A 29 2.66 -12.88 10.80
CA THR A 29 3.37 -11.82 10.07
C THR A 29 2.47 -10.61 9.89
N ALA A 30 3.07 -9.43 9.95
CA ALA A 30 2.44 -8.17 9.58
C ALA A 30 3.07 -7.68 8.29
N THR A 31 2.24 -7.40 7.29
CA THR A 31 2.68 -6.83 6.03
C THR A 31 2.89 -5.32 6.18
N ARG A 32 4.10 -4.85 5.87
CA ARG A 32 4.50 -3.44 5.86
C ARG A 32 4.94 -3.04 4.46
N SER A 33 4.84 -1.77 4.12
CA SER A 33 5.29 -1.24 2.82
C SER A 33 5.92 0.13 3.03
N TRP A 34 6.91 0.47 2.18
CA TRP A 34 7.54 1.80 2.22
C TRP A 34 6.67 2.87 1.59
N TRP A 35 5.93 2.51 0.55
CA TRP A 35 4.92 3.37 -0.06
C TRP A 35 3.51 2.89 0.28
N PRO A 36 2.51 3.79 0.34
CA PRO A 36 1.12 3.41 0.52
C PRO A 36 0.64 2.49 -0.60
N ARG A 37 0.01 1.38 -0.22
CA ARG A 37 -0.66 0.53 -1.19
C ARG A 37 -1.95 1.17 -1.69
N PRO A 38 -2.42 0.84 -2.90
CA PRO A 38 -3.66 1.40 -3.47
C PRO A 38 -4.88 1.24 -2.54
N ASN A 39 -4.95 0.16 -1.77
CA ASN A 39 -6.01 -0.06 -0.79
C ASN A 39 -5.97 0.91 0.40
N SER A 40 -4.78 1.37 0.81
CA SER A 40 -4.61 2.38 1.85
C SER A 40 -5.12 3.75 1.38
N TRP A 41 -4.91 4.08 0.10
CA TRP A 41 -5.47 5.30 -0.50
C TRP A 41 -7.00 5.27 -0.53
N LYS A 42 -7.61 4.13 -0.91
CA LYS A 42 -9.07 3.99 -0.98
C LYS A 42 -9.77 4.23 0.37
N THR A 43 -9.10 3.96 1.49
CA THR A 43 -9.69 4.02 2.82
C THR A 43 -9.27 5.25 3.64
N CYS A 44 -8.21 5.96 3.26
CA CYS A 44 -7.68 7.08 4.05
C CYS A 44 -8.41 8.42 3.85
N GLY A 45 -9.43 8.49 3.01
CA GLY A 45 -10.18 9.72 2.72
C GLY A 45 -9.45 10.73 1.83
N LEU A 46 -8.17 10.50 1.51
CA LEU A 46 -7.37 11.32 0.59
C LEU A 46 -7.57 10.93 -0.89
N ASN A 47 -8.38 9.90 -1.16
CA ASN A 47 -8.76 9.49 -2.52
C ASN A 47 -9.82 10.42 -3.12
N CYS A 48 -9.47 11.69 -3.29
CA CYS A 48 -10.35 12.74 -3.82
C CYS A 48 -10.24 12.93 -5.35
N GLY A 49 -9.45 12.09 -6.03
CA GLY A 49 -9.28 12.11 -7.49
C GLY A 49 -8.31 13.19 -8.00
N TYR A 50 -7.71 13.97 -7.10
CA TYR A 50 -6.64 14.92 -7.39
C TYR A 50 -5.60 14.90 -6.27
N TRP A 51 -4.42 15.43 -6.53
CA TRP A 51 -3.37 15.58 -5.52
C TRP A 51 -3.71 16.78 -4.61
N SER A 52 -4.25 16.51 -3.43
CA SER A 52 -4.58 17.54 -2.45
C SER A 52 -3.36 17.92 -1.62
N LYS A 53 -3.40 19.09 -0.97
CA LYS A 53 -2.34 19.52 -0.04
C LYS A 53 -2.15 18.57 1.14
N ASP A 54 -3.20 17.87 1.55
CA ASP A 54 -3.12 16.85 2.59
C ASP A 54 -2.38 15.59 2.10
N ALA A 55 -2.44 15.28 0.80
CA ALA A 55 -1.60 14.24 0.20
C ALA A 55 -0.11 14.63 0.19
N GLU A 56 0.23 15.92 -0.01
CA GLU A 56 1.61 16.41 0.12
C GLU A 56 2.15 16.29 1.55
N ASN A 57 1.34 16.57 2.56
CA ASN A 57 1.77 16.47 3.96
C ASN A 57 1.97 15.01 4.41
N TRP A 58 1.27 14.08 3.76
CA TRP A 58 1.26 12.67 4.11
C TRP A 58 2.38 11.88 3.41
N PHE A 59 2.75 12.25 2.19
CA PHE A 59 3.85 11.67 1.42
C PHE A 59 5.22 12.12 1.94
#